data_AF-A0A0G1TWX1-F1
#
_entry.id   AF-A0A0G1TWX1-F1
#
_cell.length_a   1.000
_cell.length_b   1.000
_cell.length_c   1.000
_cell.angle_alpha   90.00
_cell.angle_beta   90.00
_cell.angle_gamma   90.00
#
_symmetry.space_group_name_H-M   'P 1'
#
loop_
_entity.id
_entity.type
_entity.pdbx_description
1 polymer ?
#
loop_
_entity_poly.entity_id
_entity_poly.type
_entity_poly.pdbx_seq_one_letter_code
_entity_poly.pdbx_strand_id
1 'polypeptide(L)' 'MGESKAFKLGRDARTGEFVPVEKARNNPDRCVVELVPKAGYGDTNRDRKPSKSKK' A
#
# COMPACT_ATOMS: atom_id res chain seq x y z
N MET A 1 4.59 7.62 19.22
CA MET A 1 4.04 6.72 18.19
C MET A 1 4.81 6.97 16.90
N GLY A 2 5.35 5.94 16.25
CA GLY A 2 6.07 6.11 14.98
C GLY A 2 5.08 6.43 13.85
N GLU A 3 5.42 7.40 13.01
CA GLU A 3 4.59 7.77 11.86
C GLU A 3 4.55 6.64 10.83
N SER A 4 3.34 6.28 10.38
CA SER A 4 3.14 5.30 9.33
C SER A 4 3.77 5.77 8.01
N LYS A 5 4.61 4.93 7.39
CA LYS A 5 5.29 5.18 6.09
C LYS A 5 4.37 5.01 4.87
N ALA A 6 3.15 4.56 5.08
CA ALA A 6 2.12 4.35 4.07
C ALA A 6 0.78 4.86 4.59
N PHE A 7 -0.13 5.17 3.68
CA PHE A 7 -1.54 5.47 3.96
C PHE A 7 -2.44 4.44 3.28
N LYS A 8 -3.67 4.31 3.78
CA LYS A 8 -4.68 3.41 3.21
C LYS A 8 -5.51 4.18 2.20
N LEU A 9 -5.81 3.55 1.07
CA LEU A 9 -6.67 4.12 0.03
C LEU A 9 -7.59 3.02 -0.51
N GLY A 10 -8.86 3.35 -0.73
CA GLY A 10 -9.77 2.44 -1.41
C GLY A 10 -9.55 2.49 -2.92
N ARG A 11 -9.81 1.40 -3.62
CA ARG A 11 -9.79 1.33 -5.08
C ARG A 11 -10.96 0.49 -5.57
N ASP A 12 -11.76 1.05 -6.49
CA ASP A 12 -12.84 0.31 -7.14
C ASP A 12 -12.22 -0.70 -8.12
N ALA A 13 -12.52 -1.98 -7.96
CA ALA A 13 -11.93 -3.06 -8.75
C ALA A 13 -12.42 -3.07 -10.21
N ARG A 14 -13.55 -2.41 -10.50
CA ARG A 14 -14.16 -2.35 -11.84
C ARG A 14 -13.63 -1.17 -12.65
N THR A 15 -13.51 0.00 -12.03
CA THR A 15 -13.06 1.23 -12.73
C THR A 15 -11.58 1.51 -12.53
N GLY A 16 -10.96 0.96 -11.48
CA GLY A 16 -9.59 1.27 -11.09
C GLY A 16 -9.43 2.61 -10.37
N GLU A 17 -10.52 3.35 -10.17
CA GLU A 17 -10.51 4.65 -9.51
C GLU A 17 -10.27 4.55 -8.01
N PHE A 18 -9.60 5.56 -7.46
CA PHE A 18 -9.43 5.67 -6.02
C PHE A 18 -10.71 6.17 -5.36
N VAL A 19 -11.08 5.51 -4.27
CA VAL A 19 -12.26 5.82 -3.46
C VAL A 19 -11.87 5.97 -1.98
N PRO A 20 -12.68 6.68 -1.17
CA PRO A 20 -12.46 6.73 0.27
C PRO A 20 -12.42 5.32 0.90
N VAL A 21 -11.56 5.14 1.91
CA VAL A 21 -11.40 3.85 2.59
C VAL A 21 -12.72 3.35 3.19
N GLU A 22 -13.55 4.25 3.72
CA GLU A 22 -14.86 3.89 4.27
C GLU A 22 -15.80 3.32 3.20
N LYS A 23 -15.83 3.93 2.00
CA LYS A 23 -16.61 3.42 0.88
C LYS A 23 -16.14 2.03 0.47
N ALA A 24 -14.82 1.80 0.47
CA ALA A 24 -14.27 0.50 0.16
C ALA A 24 -14.60 -0.56 1.22
N ARG A 25 -14.55 -0.20 2.51
CA ARG A 25 -14.95 -1.09 3.62
C ARG A 25 -16.43 -1.44 3.60
N ASN A 26 -17.29 -0.51 3.20
CA ASN A 26 -18.72 -0.73 3.09
C ASN A 26 -19.10 -1.53 1.82
N ASN A 27 -18.19 -1.69 0.86
CA ASN A 27 -18.43 -2.43 -0.38
C ASN A 27 -17.25 -3.38 -0.72
N PRO A 28 -16.95 -4.36 0.15
CA PRO A 28 -15.78 -5.23 0.00
C PRO A 28 -15.83 -6.10 -1.26
N ASP A 29 -17.01 -6.39 -1.79
CA ASP A 29 -17.17 -7.19 -3.02
C ASP A 29 -16.68 -6.47 -4.27
N ARG A 30 -16.64 -5.13 -4.24
CA ARG A 30 -16.34 -4.30 -5.41
C ARG A 30 -15.12 -3.41 -5.21
N CYS A 31 -14.72 -3.16 -3.98
CA CYS A 31 -13.61 -2.25 -3.67
C CYS A 31 -12.55 -2.97 -2.83
N VAL A 32 -11.30 -2.62 -3.09
CA VAL A 32 -10.14 -3.11 -2.36
C VAL A 32 -9.55 -1.96 -1.55
N VAL A 33 -9.01 -2.25 -0.36
CA VAL A 33 -8.22 -1.28 0.41
C VAL A 33 -6.75 -1.58 0.20
N GLU A 34 -6.04 -0.68 -0.47
CA GLU A 34 -4.60 -0.78 -0.74
C GLU A 34 -3.78 0.07 0.24
N LEU A 35 -2.54 -0.35 0.49
CA LEU A 35 -1.54 0.42 1.24
C LEU A 35 -0.64 1.15 0.24
N VAL A 36 -0.80 2.47 0.16
CA VAL A 36 -0.01 3.32 -0.72
C VAL A 36 1.15 3.94 0.08
N PRO A 37 2.41 3.72 -0.31
CA PRO A 37 3.55 4.37 0.34
C PRO A 37 3.45 5.89 0.24
N LYS A 38 3.86 6.59 1.29
CA LYS A 38 4.08 8.03 1.19
C LYS A 38 5.21 8.30 0.19
N ALA A 39 5.21 9.48 -0.42
CA ALA A 39 6.31 9.90 -1.28
C ALA A 39 7.66 9.76 -0.55
N GLY A 40 8.66 9.19 -1.22
CA GLY A 40 9.97 8.87 -0.61
C GLY A 40 10.05 7.53 0.14
N TYR A 41 8.94 6.79 0.26
CA TYR A 41 8.87 5.50 0.95
C TYR A 41 8.51 4.30 0.05
N GLY A 42 8.53 4.49 -1.28
CA GLY A 42 8.23 3.41 -2.25
C GLY A 42 9.31 2.33 -2.36
N ASP A 43 10.47 2.52 -1.71
CA ASP A 43 11.69 1.73 -1.90
C ASP A 43 12.25 1.24 -0.54
N THR A 44 11.37 0.81 0.38
CA THR A 44 11.72 0.41 1.77
C THR A 44 12.52 -0.90 1.88
N ASN A 45 13.05 -1.43 0.77
CA ASN A 45 13.95 -2.59 0.74
C ASN A 45 15.42 -2.23 0.47
N ARG A 46 15.85 -0.98 0.67
CA ARG A 46 17.27 -0.61 0.57
C ARG A 46 18.14 -1.16 1.72
N ASP A 47 17.52 -1.62 2.82
CA ASP A 47 18.21 -2.13 4.00
C ASP A 47 18.38 -3.66 4.04
N ARG A 48 17.86 -4.39 3.05
CA ARG A 48 18.27 -5.79 2.87
C ARG A 48 19.67 -5.74 2.26
N LYS A 49 20.70 -5.60 3.09
CA LYS A 49 22.09 -5.93 2.71
C LYS A 49 22.00 -7.20 1.86
N PRO A 50 22.58 -7.25 0.65
CA PRO A 50 22.54 -8.46 -0.16
C PRO A 50 23.03 -9.59 0.73
N SER A 51 22.15 -10.55 1.03
CA SER A 51 22.53 -11.75 1.77
C SER A 51 23.66 -12.36 0.95
N LYS A 52 24.87 -12.34 1.52
CA LYS A 52 26.10 -12.72 0.83
C LYS A 52 25.85 -13.97 -0.01
N SER A 53 26.03 -13.83 -1.33
CA SER A 53 26.19 -14.96 -2.23
C SER A 53 27.33 -15.82 -1.66
N LYS A 54 27.00 -16.99 -1.10
CA LYS A 54 28.00 -17.99 -0.75
C LYS A 54 28.50 -18.55 -2.09
N LYS A 55 29.72 -18.15 -2.43
CA LYS A 55 30.53 -18.76 -3.49
C LYS A 55 30.95 -20.17 -3.08
#